data_AF-A0A1T5LVW9-F1
#
_entry.id   AF-A0A1T5LVW9-F1
#
_cell.length_a   1.000
_cell.length_b   1.000
_cell.length_c   1.000
_cell.angle_alpha   90.00
_cell.angle_beta   90.00
_cell.angle_gamma   90.00
#
_symmetry.space_group_name_H-M   'P 1'
#
loop_
_entity.id
_entity.type
_entity.pdbx_description
1 polymer ?
#
loop_
_entity_poly.entity_id
_entity_poly.type
_entity_poly.pdbx_seq_one_letter_code
_entity_poly.pdbx_strand_id
1 'polypeptide(L)'
;MSKDPFADRLAKQMRYAQPMDPCERADAERAAYYAAFDRTVATLPQEKAQQVDLLASGIDKDDTWVLRNGAGFVIAKVRDPEAAPLAPAETKPDGADRRSAKPATKSGLTAREKSIVQYIFKKIKELSGKTSERVQSLDGRIKALETTNTIDAEVMKTLEEMSGRLEAIEQRGFRFVGKYQAPASYSRGDVVNYKGALWNCVVDAKVGDRPNTASHKWALMIAGVQE
;
A
#
# COMPACT_ATOMS: atom_id res chain seq x y z
N MET A 1 -15.63 53.33 3.86
CA MET A 1 -16.16 52.21 3.08
C MET A 1 -15.00 51.28 2.75
N SER A 2 -14.72 50.31 3.64
CA SER A 2 -13.59 49.37 3.50
C SER A 2 -14.08 48.19 2.65
N LYS A 3 -13.46 47.96 1.49
CA LYS A 3 -13.74 46.81 0.63
C LYS A 3 -12.95 45.63 1.16
N ASP A 4 -13.67 44.56 1.52
CA ASP A 4 -13.08 43.36 2.09
C ASP A 4 -12.12 42.69 1.08
N PRO A 5 -10.80 42.68 1.34
CA PRO A 5 -9.80 42.16 0.42
C PRO A 5 -9.93 40.65 0.17
N PHE A 6 -10.67 39.93 1.03
CA PHE A 6 -10.91 38.51 0.86
C PHE A 6 -11.95 38.23 -0.24
N ALA A 7 -13.01 39.04 -0.31
CA ALA A 7 -14.05 38.93 -1.33
C ALA A 7 -13.50 39.19 -2.74
N ASP A 8 -12.58 40.15 -2.88
CA ASP A 8 -11.96 40.50 -4.16
C ASP A 8 -10.97 39.41 -4.65
N ARG A 9 -10.33 38.69 -3.71
CA ARG A 9 -9.47 37.53 -4.00
C ARG A 9 -10.28 36.32 -4.48
N LEU A 10 -11.40 36.04 -3.82
CA LEU A 10 -12.29 34.95 -4.20
C LEU A 10 -12.95 35.22 -5.57
N ALA A 11 -13.37 36.46 -5.80
CA ALA A 11 -13.94 36.89 -7.09
C ALA A 11 -12.92 36.84 -8.24
N LYS A 12 -11.63 37.08 -7.96
CA LYS A 12 -10.56 36.87 -8.95
C LYS A 12 -10.28 35.40 -9.25
N GLN A 13 -10.36 34.51 -8.26
CA GLN A 13 -10.18 33.07 -8.48
C GLN A 13 -11.33 32.45 -9.28
N MET A 14 -12.57 32.92 -9.07
CA MET A 14 -13.73 32.38 -9.80
C MET A 14 -13.88 32.92 -11.23
N ARG A 15 -13.17 34.00 -11.62
CA ARG A 15 -13.23 34.57 -12.98
C ARG A 15 -12.42 33.84 -14.05
N TYR A 16 -11.68 32.78 -13.71
CA TYR A 16 -10.87 32.00 -14.66
C TYR A 16 -11.37 30.57 -14.91
N ALA A 17 -12.48 30.15 -14.31
CA ALA A 17 -13.11 28.89 -14.65
C ALA A 17 -13.97 29.06 -15.91
N GLN A 18 -13.34 29.05 -17.09
CA GLN A 18 -14.11 28.88 -18.32
C GLN A 18 -14.87 27.53 -18.26
N PRO A 19 -16.12 27.48 -18.75
CA PRO A 19 -16.84 26.22 -18.88
C PRO A 19 -16.12 25.37 -19.92
N MET A 20 -15.26 24.46 -19.46
CA MET A 20 -14.67 23.42 -20.31
C MET A 20 -15.81 22.62 -20.94
N ASP A 21 -15.70 22.38 -22.25
CA ASP A 21 -16.62 21.51 -22.98
C ASP A 21 -16.65 20.13 -22.31
N PRO A 22 -17.81 19.49 -22.10
CA PRO A 22 -17.90 18.17 -21.46
C PRO A 22 -16.94 17.12 -22.04
N CYS A 23 -16.62 17.19 -23.35
CA CYS A 23 -15.63 16.30 -23.97
C CYS A 23 -14.19 16.62 -23.52
N GLU A 24 -13.80 17.89 -23.50
CA GLU A 24 -12.47 18.31 -23.03
C GLU A 24 -12.27 18.04 -21.54
N ARG A 25 -13.34 18.14 -20.74
CA ARG A 25 -13.32 17.74 -19.32
C ARG A 25 -13.12 16.22 -19.18
N ALA A 26 -13.81 15.42 -19.97
CA ALA A 26 -13.65 13.96 -19.95
C ALA A 26 -12.24 13.52 -20.37
N ASP A 27 -11.66 14.18 -21.39
CA ASP A 27 -10.29 13.90 -21.84
C ASP A 27 -9.25 14.34 -20.80
N ALA A 28 -9.45 15.50 -20.16
CA ALA A 28 -8.58 15.97 -19.08
C ALA A 28 -8.66 15.07 -17.84
N GLU A 29 -9.86 14.59 -17.47
CA GLU A 29 -10.06 13.63 -16.38
C GLU A 29 -9.41 12.29 -16.69
N ARG A 30 -9.52 11.82 -17.94
CA ARG A 30 -8.89 10.59 -18.40
C ARG A 30 -7.37 10.70 -18.41
N ALA A 31 -6.82 11.83 -18.86
CA ALA A 31 -5.39 12.11 -18.82
C ALA A 31 -4.85 12.19 -17.37
N ALA A 32 -5.61 12.84 -16.46
CA ALA A 32 -5.27 12.90 -15.04
C ALA A 32 -5.31 11.52 -14.39
N TYR A 33 -6.27 10.67 -14.76
CA TYR A 33 -6.38 9.30 -14.29
C TYR A 33 -5.16 8.46 -14.73
N TYR A 34 -4.77 8.51 -16.01
CA TYR A 34 -3.59 7.79 -16.49
C TYR A 34 -2.29 8.31 -15.84
N ALA A 35 -2.14 9.62 -15.67
CA ALA A 35 -0.97 10.18 -14.98
C ALA A 35 -0.89 9.78 -13.50
N ALA A 36 -2.03 9.67 -12.81
CA ALA A 36 -2.08 9.18 -11.43
C ALA A 36 -1.78 7.67 -11.35
N PHE A 37 -2.30 6.90 -12.31
CA PHE A 37 -1.99 5.49 -12.46
C PHE A 37 -0.48 5.25 -12.66
N ASP A 38 0.15 5.95 -13.60
CA ASP A 38 1.58 5.82 -13.89
C ASP A 38 2.45 6.15 -12.67
N ARG A 39 2.11 7.19 -11.91
CA ARG A 39 2.81 7.52 -10.64
C ARG A 39 2.66 6.42 -9.61
N THR A 40 1.49 5.82 -9.50
CA THR A 40 1.21 4.74 -8.54
C THR A 40 1.99 3.49 -8.91
N VAL A 41 2.04 3.16 -10.20
CA VAL A 41 2.82 2.04 -10.74
C VAL A 41 4.32 2.25 -10.51
N ALA A 42 4.83 3.47 -10.67
CA ALA A 42 6.24 3.80 -10.42
C ALA A 42 6.68 3.64 -8.95
N THR A 43 5.74 3.66 -7.99
CA THR A 43 6.03 3.46 -6.56
C THR A 43 5.96 2.00 -6.10
N LEU A 44 5.56 1.08 -6.99
CA LEU A 44 5.44 -0.33 -6.63
C LEU A 44 6.83 -1.00 -6.55
N PRO A 45 7.03 -1.95 -5.61
CA PRO A 45 8.20 -2.82 -5.60
C PRO A 45 8.38 -3.52 -6.96
N GLN A 46 9.61 -3.69 -7.42
CA GLN A 46 9.97 -4.16 -8.77
C GLN A 46 9.23 -5.45 -9.19
N GLU A 47 8.98 -6.36 -8.24
CA GLU A 47 8.26 -7.62 -8.45
C GLU A 47 6.75 -7.42 -8.75
N LYS A 48 6.14 -6.35 -8.24
CA LYS A 48 4.73 -5.97 -8.51
C LYS A 48 4.59 -5.11 -9.76
N ALA A 49 5.59 -4.29 -10.09
CA ALA A 49 5.63 -3.56 -11.35
C ALA A 49 5.65 -4.52 -12.57
N GLN A 50 6.38 -5.64 -12.46
CA GLN A 50 6.41 -6.71 -13.47
C GLN A 50 5.05 -7.41 -13.68
N GLN A 51 4.18 -7.44 -12.67
CA GLN A 51 2.82 -7.99 -12.81
C GLN A 51 1.85 -7.03 -13.49
N VAL A 52 2.06 -5.71 -13.37
CA VAL A 52 1.26 -4.68 -14.04
C VAL A 52 1.62 -4.60 -15.53
N ASP A 53 2.91 -4.73 -15.86
CA ASP A 53 3.39 -4.85 -17.25
C ASP A 53 2.85 -6.09 -17.99
N LEU A 54 2.37 -7.09 -17.25
CA LEU A 54 1.77 -8.31 -17.82
C LEU A 54 0.41 -8.08 -18.50
N LEU A 55 -0.16 -6.87 -18.38
CA LEU A 55 -1.53 -6.54 -18.80
C LEU A 55 -1.61 -5.41 -19.84
N ALA A 56 -0.51 -5.04 -20.47
CA ALA A 56 -0.55 -4.09 -21.59
C ALA A 56 -1.15 -4.76 -22.84
N SER A 57 -2.44 -4.58 -23.06
CA SER A 57 -3.10 -4.90 -24.33
C SER A 57 -2.97 -3.71 -25.29
N GLY A 58 -2.52 -3.99 -26.51
CA GLY A 58 -2.44 -3.02 -27.61
C GLY A 58 -3.07 -3.59 -28.87
N ILE A 59 -3.65 -2.71 -29.69
CA ILE A 59 -4.19 -3.05 -31.01
C ILE A 59 -3.01 -2.97 -32.00
N ASP A 60 -2.72 -4.07 -32.70
CA ASP A 60 -1.72 -4.10 -33.77
C ASP A 60 -2.33 -3.61 -35.10
N LYS A 61 -1.50 -3.39 -36.13
CA LYS A 61 -1.91 -2.79 -37.42
C LYS A 61 -2.97 -3.57 -38.22
N ASP A 62 -3.33 -4.77 -37.79
CA ASP A 62 -4.27 -5.69 -38.46
C ASP A 62 -5.56 -5.93 -37.64
N ASP A 63 -6.02 -4.95 -36.85
CA ASP A 63 -7.19 -5.06 -35.95
C ASP A 63 -7.19 -6.34 -35.09
N THR A 64 -5.98 -6.78 -34.73
CA THR A 64 -5.77 -7.99 -33.94
C THR A 64 -5.29 -7.57 -32.57
N TRP A 65 -6.06 -7.93 -31.55
CA TRP A 65 -5.68 -7.71 -30.16
C TRP A 65 -4.53 -8.65 -29.80
N VAL A 66 -3.40 -8.07 -29.39
CA VAL A 66 -2.22 -8.83 -29.01
C VAL A 66 -1.96 -8.65 -27.52
N LEU A 67 -2.00 -9.76 -26.79
CA LEU A 67 -1.61 -9.80 -25.39
C LEU A 67 -0.14 -10.19 -25.29
N ARG A 68 0.67 -9.37 -24.58
CA ARG A 68 2.11 -9.60 -24.40
C ARG A 68 2.45 -9.78 -22.93
N ASN A 69 3.52 -10.54 -22.65
CA ASN A 69 4.06 -10.63 -21.29
C ASN A 69 5.05 -9.48 -21.01
N GLY A 70 5.51 -9.34 -19.76
CA GLY A 70 6.48 -8.31 -19.34
C GLY A 70 7.87 -8.40 -20.01
N ALA A 71 8.14 -9.44 -20.81
CA ALA A 71 9.34 -9.54 -21.65
C ALA A 71 9.06 -9.22 -23.13
N GLY A 72 7.86 -8.74 -23.47
CA GLY A 72 7.44 -8.34 -24.81
C GLY A 72 6.96 -9.48 -25.72
N PHE A 73 6.96 -10.72 -25.24
CA PHE A 73 6.53 -11.89 -26.02
C PHE A 73 5.01 -11.98 -26.11
N VAL A 74 4.51 -12.33 -27.30
CA VAL A 74 3.09 -12.51 -27.57
C VAL A 74 2.59 -13.80 -26.93
N ILE A 75 1.64 -13.68 -26.01
CA ILE A 75 1.01 -14.82 -25.33
C ILE A 75 -0.37 -15.15 -25.91
N ALA A 76 -1.04 -14.19 -26.55
CA ALA A 76 -2.27 -14.45 -27.30
C ALA A 76 -2.47 -13.43 -28.42
N LYS A 77 -3.04 -13.88 -29.55
CA LYS A 77 -3.55 -13.03 -30.62
C LYS A 77 -5.03 -13.34 -30.84
N VAL A 78 -5.88 -12.33 -30.73
CA VAL A 78 -7.32 -12.44 -30.99
C VAL A 78 -7.64 -11.54 -32.17
N ARG A 79 -7.94 -12.16 -33.31
CA ARG A 79 -8.35 -11.44 -34.52
C ARG A 79 -9.82 -11.09 -34.42
N ASP A 80 -10.18 -9.85 -34.68
CA ASP A 80 -11.58 -9.45 -34.76
C ASP A 80 -12.26 -10.20 -35.93
N PRO A 81 -13.27 -11.06 -35.69
CA PRO A 81 -13.86 -11.88 -36.76
C PRO A 81 -14.70 -11.08 -37.76
N GLU A 82 -14.90 -9.78 -37.55
CA GLU A 82 -15.69 -8.90 -38.43
C GLU A 82 -14.85 -8.19 -39.51
N ALA A 83 -13.51 -8.22 -39.42
CA ALA A 83 -12.62 -7.61 -40.41
C ALA A 83 -12.25 -8.58 -41.55
N ALA A 84 -13.24 -8.97 -42.36
CA ALA A 84 -13.00 -9.53 -43.70
C ALA A 84 -13.28 -8.46 -44.77
N PRO A 85 -12.48 -8.35 -45.84
CA PRO A 85 -12.50 -7.20 -46.72
C PRO A 85 -13.83 -7.11 -47.47
N LEU A 86 -14.44 -5.93 -47.46
CA LEU A 86 -15.55 -5.57 -48.33
C LEU A 86 -15.12 -5.81 -49.78
N ALA A 87 -15.72 -6.80 -50.44
CA ALA A 87 -15.60 -6.96 -51.88
C ALA A 87 -16.11 -5.70 -52.59
N PRO A 88 -15.49 -5.27 -53.70
CA PRO A 88 -15.87 -4.02 -54.36
C PRO A 88 -17.31 -4.11 -54.88
N ALA A 89 -18.08 -3.06 -54.61
CA ALA A 89 -19.47 -2.93 -55.04
C ALA A 89 -19.57 -2.94 -56.57
N GLU A 90 -20.11 -4.03 -57.13
CA GLU A 90 -20.59 -4.03 -58.51
C GLU A 90 -22.00 -3.44 -58.56
N THR A 91 -22.13 -2.44 -59.42
CA THR A 91 -23.31 -1.66 -59.75
C THR A 91 -24.44 -2.53 -60.32
N LYS A 92 -25.68 -2.27 -59.86
CA LYS A 92 -26.93 -2.74 -60.49
C LYS A 92 -27.02 -2.34 -61.98
N PRO A 93 -27.89 -3.00 -62.76
CA PRO A 93 -29.13 -2.31 -63.10
C PRO A 93 -30.42 -3.15 -63.01
N ASP A 94 -31.50 -2.38 -63.10
CA ASP A 94 -32.94 -2.63 -63.03
C ASP A 94 -33.53 -3.96 -63.53
N GLY A 95 -34.67 -4.33 -62.93
CA GLY A 95 -35.63 -5.20 -63.58
C GLY A 95 -36.64 -5.89 -62.67
N ALA A 96 -37.76 -5.20 -62.42
CA ALA A 96 -39.11 -5.75 -62.37
C ALA A 96 -39.50 -6.84 -61.34
N ASP A 97 -40.46 -6.42 -60.50
CA ASP A 97 -41.74 -7.09 -60.28
C ASP A 97 -41.87 -8.13 -59.13
N ARG A 98 -43.05 -8.03 -58.49
CA ARG A 98 -43.79 -9.03 -57.68
C ARG A 98 -43.58 -9.12 -56.16
N ARG A 99 -44.67 -8.68 -55.51
CA ARG A 99 -45.46 -9.37 -54.47
C ARG A 99 -44.88 -9.40 -53.05
N SER A 100 -45.56 -8.63 -52.20
CA SER A 100 -46.20 -9.14 -50.98
C SER A 100 -45.41 -10.19 -50.18
N ALA A 101 -44.39 -9.77 -49.44
CA ALA A 101 -43.82 -10.58 -48.37
C ALA A 101 -44.14 -9.95 -47.01
N LYS A 102 -45.07 -10.58 -46.30
CA LYS A 102 -45.29 -10.47 -44.84
C LYS A 102 -43.95 -10.31 -44.10
N PRO A 103 -43.85 -9.51 -43.02
CA PRO A 103 -42.69 -9.55 -42.16
C PRO A 103 -42.68 -10.90 -41.44
N ALA A 104 -41.78 -11.79 -41.83
CA ALA A 104 -41.54 -13.05 -41.13
C ALA A 104 -40.81 -12.74 -39.82
N THR A 105 -41.57 -12.31 -38.81
CA THR A 105 -41.18 -12.44 -37.41
C THR A 105 -41.07 -13.93 -37.10
N LYS A 106 -39.83 -14.44 -37.00
CA LYS A 106 -39.33 -15.52 -36.13
C LYS A 106 -37.95 -15.96 -36.64
N SER A 107 -36.92 -15.15 -36.42
CA SER A 107 -35.53 -15.60 -36.52
C SER A 107 -35.19 -16.45 -35.30
N GLY A 108 -35.69 -17.70 -35.29
CA GLY A 108 -35.27 -18.69 -34.30
C GLY A 108 -33.81 -19.07 -34.55
N LEU A 109 -32.99 -19.06 -33.50
CA LEU A 109 -31.60 -19.52 -33.60
C LEU A 109 -31.55 -20.91 -34.25
N THR A 110 -30.68 -21.03 -35.24
CA THR A 110 -30.33 -22.29 -35.88
C THR A 110 -29.75 -23.27 -34.84
N ALA A 111 -29.78 -24.57 -35.14
CA ALA A 111 -29.24 -25.59 -34.23
C ALA A 111 -27.76 -25.35 -33.87
N ARG A 112 -26.99 -24.80 -34.82
CA ARG A 112 -25.58 -24.44 -34.62
C ARG A 112 -25.42 -23.28 -33.66
N GLU A 113 -26.20 -22.22 -33.81
CA GLU A 113 -26.16 -21.06 -32.90
C GLU A 113 -26.59 -21.44 -31.48
N LYS A 114 -27.61 -22.31 -31.34
CA LYS A 114 -28.01 -22.85 -30.03
C LYS A 114 -26.89 -23.63 -29.35
N SER A 115 -26.13 -24.42 -30.11
CA SER A 115 -24.98 -25.19 -29.59
C SER A 115 -23.85 -24.27 -29.13
N ILE A 116 -23.54 -23.22 -29.89
CA ILE A 116 -22.54 -22.21 -29.53
C ILE A 116 -22.95 -21.48 -28.25
N VAL A 117 -24.21 -21.03 -28.17
CA VAL A 117 -24.75 -20.36 -26.99
C VAL A 117 -24.67 -21.27 -25.75
N GLN A 118 -25.06 -22.55 -25.87
CA GLN A 118 -24.91 -23.51 -24.79
C GLN A 118 -23.45 -23.70 -24.34
N TYR A 119 -22.51 -23.77 -25.28
CA TYR A 119 -21.09 -23.89 -24.97
C TYR A 119 -20.56 -22.65 -24.22
N ILE A 120 -20.90 -21.45 -24.69
CA ILE A 120 -20.52 -20.19 -24.06
C ILE A 120 -21.08 -20.12 -22.64
N PHE A 121 -22.37 -20.42 -22.45
CA PHE A 121 -22.98 -20.45 -21.11
C PHE A 121 -22.29 -21.44 -20.17
N LYS A 122 -21.98 -22.65 -20.66
CA LYS A 122 -21.24 -23.65 -19.89
C LYS A 122 -19.87 -23.10 -19.47
N LYS A 123 -19.14 -22.45 -20.39
CA LYS A 123 -17.81 -21.93 -20.12
C LYS A 123 -17.82 -20.73 -19.16
N ILE A 124 -18.79 -19.84 -19.30
CA ILE A 124 -19.01 -18.73 -18.36
C ILE A 124 -19.28 -19.27 -16.95
N LYS A 125 -20.14 -20.29 -16.81
CA LYS A 125 -20.43 -20.90 -15.51
C LYS A 125 -19.19 -21.52 -14.87
N GLU A 126 -18.37 -22.21 -15.66
CA GLU A 126 -17.12 -22.81 -15.18
C GLU A 126 -16.10 -21.74 -14.74
N LEU A 127 -15.94 -20.67 -15.52
CA LEU A 127 -15.04 -19.56 -15.19
C LEU A 127 -15.52 -18.78 -13.97
N SER A 128 -16.83 -18.56 -13.84
CA SER A 128 -17.45 -17.94 -12.67
C SER A 128 -17.17 -18.74 -11.39
N GLY A 129 -17.31 -20.08 -11.45
CA GLY A 129 -16.97 -20.97 -10.33
C GLY A 129 -15.50 -20.86 -9.93
N LYS A 130 -14.58 -20.99 -10.89
CA LYS A 130 -13.12 -20.86 -10.64
C LYS A 130 -12.74 -19.49 -10.06
N THR A 131 -13.40 -18.44 -10.53
CA THR A 131 -13.18 -17.07 -10.02
C THR A 131 -13.66 -16.96 -8.58
N SER A 132 -14.83 -17.52 -8.26
CA SER A 132 -15.38 -17.55 -6.90
C SER A 132 -14.45 -18.30 -5.93
N GLU A 133 -13.95 -19.47 -6.31
CA GLU A 133 -13.00 -20.25 -5.50
C GLU A 133 -11.72 -19.46 -5.21
N ARG A 134 -11.17 -18.78 -6.24
CA ARG A 134 -9.96 -17.98 -6.09
C ARG A 134 -10.18 -16.76 -5.19
N VAL A 135 -11.35 -16.11 -5.25
CA VAL A 135 -11.72 -15.01 -4.36
C VAL A 135 -11.83 -15.49 -2.91
N GLN A 136 -12.48 -16.64 -2.66
CA GLN A 136 -12.58 -17.21 -1.32
C GLN A 136 -11.21 -17.59 -0.74
N SER A 137 -10.31 -18.13 -1.57
CA SER A 137 -8.94 -18.43 -1.16
C SER A 137 -8.15 -17.16 -0.78
N LEU A 138 -8.32 -16.08 -1.54
CA LEU A 138 -7.67 -14.79 -1.24
C LEU A 138 -8.21 -14.18 0.05
N ASP A 139 -9.53 -14.25 0.29
CA ASP A 139 -10.14 -13.77 1.54
C ASP A 139 -9.57 -14.48 2.77
N GLY A 140 -9.38 -15.80 2.69
CA GLY A 140 -8.72 -16.57 3.76
C GLY A 140 -7.28 -16.12 4.02
N ARG A 141 -6.52 -15.80 2.96
CA ARG A 141 -5.15 -15.30 3.08
C ARG A 141 -5.09 -13.87 3.65
N ILE A 142 -6.03 -13.01 3.27
CA ILE A 142 -6.13 -11.65 3.80
C ILE A 142 -6.40 -11.69 5.30
N LYS A 143 -7.36 -12.51 5.75
CA LYS A 143 -7.65 -12.71 7.18
C LYS A 143 -6.42 -13.20 7.96
N ALA A 144 -5.66 -14.15 7.41
CA ALA A 144 -4.44 -14.63 8.04
C ALA A 144 -3.34 -13.54 8.15
N LEU A 145 -3.26 -12.62 7.17
CA LEU A 145 -2.34 -11.48 7.23
C LEU A 145 -2.78 -10.46 8.29
N GLU A 146 -4.09 -10.18 8.39
CA GLU A 146 -4.63 -9.29 9.42
C GLU A 146 -4.31 -9.80 10.83
N THR A 147 -4.48 -11.10 11.07
CA THR A 147 -4.11 -11.71 12.37
C THR A 147 -2.61 -11.63 12.65
N THR A 148 -1.76 -11.74 11.62
CA THR A 148 -0.30 -11.62 11.79
C THR A 148 0.07 -10.21 12.21
N ASN A 149 -0.51 -9.18 11.56
CA ASN A 149 -0.28 -7.78 11.90
C ASN A 149 -0.73 -7.45 13.34
N THR A 150 -1.81 -8.07 13.83
CA THR A 150 -2.23 -7.88 15.23
C THR A 150 -1.24 -8.48 16.21
N ILE A 151 -0.66 -9.65 15.91
CA ILE A 151 0.36 -10.28 16.76
C ILE A 151 1.61 -9.40 16.81
N ASP A 152 2.05 -8.86 15.67
CA ASP A 152 3.22 -7.97 15.63
C ASP A 152 3.02 -6.75 16.53
N ALA A 153 1.83 -6.13 16.52
CA ALA A 153 1.52 -5.01 17.39
C ALA A 153 1.56 -5.38 18.88
N GLU A 154 1.04 -6.55 19.25
CA GLU A 154 1.07 -7.05 20.62
C GLU A 154 2.49 -7.40 21.10
N VAL A 155 3.30 -8.00 20.23
CA VAL A 155 4.71 -8.31 20.52
C VAL A 155 5.49 -7.01 20.75
N MET A 156 5.32 -6.00 19.89
CA MET A 156 6.02 -4.72 20.03
C MET A 156 5.62 -4.00 21.31
N LYS A 157 4.33 -4.03 21.68
CA LYS A 157 3.86 -3.50 22.96
C LYS A 157 4.53 -4.23 24.15
N THR A 158 4.59 -5.55 24.10
CA THR A 158 5.20 -6.36 25.16
C THR A 158 6.69 -6.08 25.29
N LEU A 159 7.40 -5.88 24.17
CA LEU A 159 8.82 -5.53 24.17
C LEU A 159 9.05 -4.16 24.80
N GLU A 160 8.22 -3.17 24.52
CA GLU A 160 8.30 -1.84 25.14
C GLU A 160 8.07 -1.92 26.65
N GLU A 161 7.07 -2.67 27.10
CA GLU A 161 6.81 -2.91 28.52
C GLU A 161 7.98 -3.63 29.21
N MET A 162 8.56 -4.65 28.58
CA MET A 162 9.75 -5.34 29.10
C MET A 162 10.97 -4.44 29.18
N SER A 163 11.20 -3.61 28.16
CA SER A 163 12.29 -2.62 28.13
C SER A 163 12.15 -1.63 29.28
N GLY A 164 10.94 -1.10 29.52
CA GLY A 164 10.68 -0.20 30.64
C GLY A 164 10.90 -0.86 32.00
N ARG A 165 10.57 -2.15 32.14
CA ARG A 165 10.87 -2.92 33.36
C ARG A 165 12.37 -3.11 33.57
N LEU A 166 13.14 -3.37 32.51
CA LEU A 166 14.59 -3.49 32.58
C LEU A 166 15.23 -2.18 33.05
N GLU A 167 14.84 -1.06 32.43
CA GLU A 167 15.33 0.26 32.81
C GLU A 167 15.02 0.58 34.28
N ALA A 168 13.80 0.25 34.74
CA ALA A 168 13.43 0.41 36.14
C ALA A 168 14.28 -0.44 37.10
N ILE A 169 14.72 -1.63 36.67
CA ILE A 169 15.62 -2.48 37.44
C ILE A 169 17.04 -1.89 37.42
N GLU A 170 17.54 -1.45 36.27
CA GLU A 170 18.87 -0.84 36.15
C GLU A 170 18.99 0.44 36.98
N GLN A 171 17.95 1.29 36.99
CA GLN A 171 17.91 2.51 37.80
C GLN A 171 17.80 2.26 39.32
N ARG A 172 17.35 1.07 39.73
CA ARG A 172 17.14 0.72 41.14
C ARG A 172 18.18 -0.28 41.69
N GLY A 173 18.92 -0.92 40.80
CA GLY A 173 19.93 -1.92 41.15
C GLY A 173 21.16 -1.31 41.80
N PHE A 174 21.91 -2.15 42.53
CA PHE A 174 23.21 -1.77 43.06
C PHE A 174 24.30 -2.14 42.06
N ARG A 175 25.11 -1.16 41.63
CA ARG A 175 26.25 -1.37 40.74
C ARG A 175 27.54 -1.03 41.47
N PHE A 176 28.39 -2.02 41.74
CA PHE A 176 29.68 -1.75 42.37
C PHE A 176 30.67 -1.18 41.34
N VAL A 177 31.13 0.06 41.57
CA VAL A 177 32.01 0.81 40.65
C VAL A 177 33.46 0.86 41.12
N GLY A 178 33.78 0.24 42.27
CA GLY A 178 35.12 0.21 42.82
C GLY A 178 35.42 1.37 43.78
N LYS A 179 36.66 1.87 43.78
CA LYS A 179 37.09 2.95 44.70
C LYS A 179 36.58 4.31 44.23
N TYR A 180 36.12 5.14 45.16
CA TYR A 180 35.70 6.52 44.84
C TYR A 180 36.86 7.32 44.22
N GLN A 181 36.55 8.03 43.13
CA GLN A 181 37.45 8.93 42.42
C GLN A 181 36.84 10.32 42.39
N ALA A 182 37.60 11.34 42.82
CA ALA A 182 37.14 12.72 42.86
C ALA A 182 36.69 13.30 41.50
N PRO A 183 37.33 13.00 40.35
CA PRO A 183 36.89 13.54 39.06
C PRO A 183 35.71 12.78 38.44
N ALA A 184 35.17 11.73 39.08
CA ALA A 184 34.07 10.93 38.53
C ALA A 184 32.70 11.44 39.01
N SER A 185 31.69 11.24 38.15
CA SER A 185 30.27 11.34 38.50
C SER A 185 29.70 9.95 38.73
N TYR A 186 28.73 9.84 39.64
CA TYR A 186 28.09 8.58 40.01
C TYR A 186 26.58 8.71 39.87
N SER A 187 25.94 7.66 39.35
CA SER A 187 24.49 7.59 39.22
C SER A 187 23.88 6.91 40.43
N ARG A 188 22.59 7.17 40.68
CA ARG A 188 21.83 6.42 41.68
C ARG A 188 22.01 4.90 41.49
N GLY A 189 22.27 4.19 42.60
CA GLY A 189 22.57 2.75 42.62
C GLY A 189 24.06 2.43 42.59
N ASP A 190 24.93 3.39 42.27
CA ASP A 190 26.38 3.17 42.29
C ASP A 190 26.92 2.98 43.70
N VAL A 191 27.67 1.89 43.90
CA VAL A 191 28.31 1.54 45.16
C VAL A 191 29.81 1.74 45.03
N VAL A 192 30.39 2.56 45.91
CA VAL A 192 31.82 2.88 45.91
C VAL A 192 32.46 2.58 47.26
N ASN A 193 33.75 2.24 47.24
CA ASN A 193 34.58 2.18 48.43
C ASN A 193 35.26 3.54 48.66
N TYR A 194 35.04 4.13 49.83
CA TYR A 194 35.69 5.37 50.24
C TYR A 194 36.11 5.27 51.71
N LYS A 195 37.42 5.44 51.94
CA LYS A 195 38.06 5.34 53.26
C LYS A 195 37.75 4.02 54.00
N GLY A 196 37.70 2.91 53.25
CA GLY A 196 37.45 1.58 53.81
C GLY A 196 35.98 1.23 54.03
N ALA A 197 35.07 2.19 53.86
CA ALA A 197 33.63 1.98 53.96
C ALA A 197 32.98 1.87 52.58
N LEU A 198 31.88 1.12 52.50
CA LEU A 198 31.05 1.02 51.29
C LEU A 198 29.89 2.00 51.36
N TRP A 199 29.73 2.77 50.31
CA TRP A 199 28.71 3.81 50.19
C TRP A 199 27.89 3.59 48.94
N ASN A 200 26.57 3.70 49.06
CA ASN A 200 25.64 3.67 47.93
C ASN A 200 25.20 5.08 47.56
N CYS A 201 25.22 5.40 46.27
CA CYS A 201 24.69 6.63 45.71
C CYS A 201 23.16 6.52 45.64
N VAL A 202 22.45 7.31 46.44
CA VAL A 202 20.97 7.30 46.49
C VAL A 202 20.37 8.30 45.50
N VAL A 203 21.14 9.32 45.13
CA VAL A 203 20.80 10.38 44.17
C VAL A 203 22.05 10.71 43.38
N ASP A 204 21.93 10.97 42.07
CA ASP A 204 23.06 11.27 41.19
C ASP A 204 24.04 12.28 41.80
N ALA A 205 25.30 11.86 41.89
CA ALA A 205 26.41 12.61 42.45
C ALA A 205 27.30 13.16 41.33
N LYS A 206 27.56 14.47 41.39
CA LYS A 206 28.42 15.17 40.45
C LYS A 206 29.87 15.12 40.93
N VAL A 207 30.77 15.56 40.05
CA VAL A 207 32.19 15.70 40.36
C VAL A 207 32.38 16.49 41.65
N GLY A 208 33.17 15.93 42.58
CA GLY A 208 33.45 16.54 43.88
C GLY A 208 32.46 16.23 45.01
N ASP A 209 31.30 15.60 44.73
CA ASP A 209 30.38 15.12 45.78
C ASP A 209 30.97 13.88 46.47
N ARG A 210 31.58 14.08 47.65
CA ARG A 210 32.24 12.98 48.39
C ARG A 210 31.24 12.21 49.26
N PRO A 211 31.40 10.88 49.41
CA PRO A 211 30.50 10.07 50.22
C PRO A 211 30.35 10.51 51.67
N ASN A 212 31.43 10.98 52.30
CA ASN A 212 31.41 11.39 53.71
C ASN A 212 30.90 12.83 53.95
N THR A 213 30.79 13.67 52.92
CA THR A 213 30.37 15.08 53.06
C THR A 213 29.00 15.35 52.45
N ALA A 214 28.62 14.60 51.42
CA ALA A 214 27.33 14.74 50.74
C ALA A 214 26.34 13.65 51.19
N SER A 215 25.98 13.63 52.48
CA SER A 215 25.12 12.62 53.10
C SER A 215 23.71 12.49 52.51
N HIS A 216 23.21 13.53 51.82
CA HIS A 216 21.94 13.49 51.11
C HIS A 216 22.00 12.74 49.77
N LYS A 217 23.21 12.51 49.24
CA LYS A 217 23.45 11.76 47.98
C LYS A 217 24.02 10.37 48.23
N TRP A 218 24.66 10.16 49.37
CA TRP A 218 25.37 8.93 49.70
C TRP A 218 24.85 8.33 51.00
N ALA A 219 24.40 7.08 50.94
CA ALA A 219 24.06 6.28 52.11
C ALA A 219 25.21 5.32 52.45
N LEU A 220 25.60 5.29 53.72
CA LEU A 220 26.56 4.32 54.22
C LEU A 220 25.90 2.92 54.21
N MET A 221 26.53 1.97 53.53
CA MET A 221 26.04 0.58 53.46
C MET A 221 26.76 -0.30 54.48
N ILE A 222 28.09 -0.22 54.52
CA ILE A 222 28.93 -0.99 55.42
C ILE A 222 29.99 -0.04 55.98
N ALA A 223 30.03 0.08 57.30
CA ALA A 223 31.10 0.78 58.00
C ALA A 223 32.40 0.00 57.84
N GLY A 224 33.45 0.66 57.37
CA GLY A 224 34.79 0.09 57.32
C GLY A 224 35.44 0.04 58.69
N VAL A 225 36.34 -0.92 58.90
CA VAL A 225 37.28 -0.89 60.02
C VAL A 225 38.41 0.06 59.62
N GLN A 226 38.52 1.18 60.32
CA GLN A 226 39.72 2.01 60.27
C GLN A 226 40.69 1.46 61.32
N GLU A 227 41.76 0.81 60.87
CA GLU A 227 42.95 0.59 61.69
C GLU A 227 43.76 1.89 61.85
#